data_AF-A0A7S4IEN9-F1
#
_entry.id   AF-A0A7S4IEN9-F1
#
_cell.length_a   1.000
_cell.length_b   1.000
_cell.length_c   1.000
_cell.angle_alpha   90.00
_cell.angle_beta   90.00
_cell.angle_gamma   90.00
#
_symmetry.space_group_name_H-M   'P 1'
#
loop_
_entity.id
_entity.type
_entity.pdbx_description
1 polymer ?
#
loop_
_entity_poly.entity_id
_entity_poly.type
_entity_poly.pdbx_seq_one_letter_code
_entity_poly.pdbx_strand_id
1 'polypeptide(L)'
;RRFSSTPKTFHPNIAQLNIKINDLCKAKRVTEAIQLLMSLKTKYGVDPQPGSYNPIIHIRCQEQNVSQVLELLGDMTKKGVKPSTVTYSTIANMYCRMKQLNKAEKIIQVMRKQNIRPTLVLYNLMINSF
;
A
#
# COMPACT_ATOMS: atom_id res chain seq x y z
N ARG A 1 26.64 -35.14 -27.46
CA ARG A 1 25.50 -35.06 -26.52
C ARG A 1 25.16 -33.58 -26.32
N ARG A 2 24.05 -33.10 -26.88
CA ARG A 2 23.58 -31.70 -26.69
C ARG A 2 23.01 -31.59 -25.28
N PHE A 3 23.57 -30.71 -24.45
CA PHE A 3 22.95 -30.30 -23.19
C PHE A 3 21.72 -29.45 -23.54
N SER A 4 20.53 -30.04 -23.41
CA SER A 4 19.28 -29.28 -23.38
C SER A 4 19.17 -28.59 -22.02
N SER A 5 19.80 -27.42 -21.88
CA SER A 5 19.50 -26.51 -20.79
C SER A 5 18.11 -25.94 -21.04
N THR A 6 17.09 -26.59 -20.49
CA THR A 6 15.75 -26.00 -20.38
C THR A 6 15.91 -24.60 -19.79
N PRO A 7 15.34 -23.54 -20.38
CA PRO A 7 15.40 -22.21 -19.79
C PRO A 7 14.77 -22.32 -18.40
N LYS A 8 15.53 -22.00 -17.35
CA LYS A 8 14.96 -21.81 -16.00
C LYS A 8 13.82 -20.83 -16.17
N THR A 9 12.58 -21.31 -16.08
CA THR A 9 11.39 -20.47 -16.13
C THR A 9 11.46 -19.56 -14.92
N PHE A 10 11.92 -18.34 -15.14
CA PHE A 10 12.15 -17.37 -14.08
C PHE A 10 10.78 -16.94 -13.55
N HIS A 11 10.29 -17.62 -12.52
CA HIS A 11 9.07 -17.24 -11.84
C HIS A 11 9.41 -16.08 -10.92
N PRO A 12 8.96 -14.85 -11.23
CA PRO A 12 9.31 -13.71 -10.42
C PRO A 12 8.70 -13.87 -9.03
N ASN A 13 9.52 -13.66 -7.99
CA ASN A 13 9.05 -13.74 -6.62
C ASN A 13 8.34 -12.43 -6.21
N ILE A 14 7.64 -12.45 -5.06
CA ILE A 14 6.89 -11.29 -4.57
C ILE A 14 7.77 -10.04 -4.39
N ALA A 15 9.05 -10.20 -4.03
CA ALA A 15 9.98 -9.08 -3.86
C ALA A 15 10.25 -8.36 -5.20
N GLN A 16 10.52 -9.11 -6.28
CA GLN A 16 10.72 -8.56 -7.61
C GLN A 16 9.47 -7.87 -8.14
N LEU A 17 8.29 -8.45 -7.89
CA LEU A 17 7.02 -7.87 -8.29
C LEU A 17 6.71 -6.59 -7.50
N ASN A 18 7.03 -6.53 -6.21
CA ASN A 18 6.89 -5.32 -5.39
C ASN A 18 7.83 -4.19 -5.86
N ILE A 19 9.06 -4.52 -6.26
CA ILE A 19 9.98 -3.55 -6.88
C ILE A 19 9.32 -2.98 -8.14
N LYS A 20 8.80 -3.84 -9.02
CA LYS A 20 8.12 -3.39 -10.24
C LYS A 20 6.89 -2.52 -9.96
N ILE A 21 6.07 -2.87 -8.96
CA ILE A 21 4.94 -2.04 -8.53
C ILE A 21 5.45 -0.66 -8.09
N ASN A 22 6.49 -0.62 -7.27
CA ASN A 22 7.07 0.62 -6.78
C ASN A 22 7.68 1.47 -7.92
N ASP A 23 8.31 0.85 -8.91
CA ASP A 23 8.87 1.55 -10.08
C ASP A 23 7.77 2.11 -10.98
N LEU A 24 6.69 1.36 -11.21
CA LEU A 24 5.49 1.85 -11.91
C LEU A 24 4.87 3.05 -11.18
N CYS A 25 4.77 2.97 -9.86
CA CYS A 25 4.35 4.06 -8.99
C CYS A 25 5.24 5.30 -9.18
N LYS A 26 6.57 5.18 -9.07
CA LYS A 26 7.51 6.29 -9.30
C LYS A 26 7.39 6.91 -10.70
N ALA A 27 7.10 6.09 -11.71
CA ALA A 27 6.84 6.53 -13.08
C ALA A 27 5.44 7.11 -13.30
N LYS A 28 4.63 7.30 -12.24
CA LYS A 28 3.21 7.75 -12.29
C LYS A 28 2.30 6.83 -13.12
N ARG A 29 2.72 5.60 -13.40
CA ARG A 29 1.95 4.57 -14.12
C ARG A 29 1.09 3.75 -13.14
N VAL A 30 0.29 4.46 -12.33
CA VAL A 30 -0.37 3.86 -11.17
C VAL A 30 -1.46 2.85 -11.57
N THR A 31 -2.13 3.06 -12.71
CA THR A 31 -3.10 2.09 -13.25
C THR A 31 -2.45 0.74 -13.53
N GLU A 32 -1.25 0.74 -14.10
CA GLU A 32 -0.50 -0.50 -14.36
C GLU A 32 0.01 -1.14 -13.06
N ALA A 33 0.40 -0.33 -12.07
CA ALA A 33 0.75 -0.82 -10.75
C ALA A 33 -0.44 -1.56 -10.10
N ILE A 34 -1.66 -1.03 -10.23
CA ILE A 34 -2.89 -1.65 -9.73
C ILE A 34 -3.21 -2.94 -10.49
N GLN A 35 -3.10 -2.94 -11.82
CA GLN A 35 -3.29 -4.14 -12.63
C GLN A 35 -2.28 -5.25 -12.24
N LEU A 36 -1.02 -4.86 -11.98
CA LEU A 36 -0.01 -5.80 -11.52
C LEU A 36 -0.36 -6.36 -10.14
N LEU A 37 -0.75 -5.51 -9.19
CA LEU A 37 -1.22 -5.92 -7.86
C LEU A 37 -2.40 -6.92 -7.94
N MET A 38 -3.39 -6.63 -8.79
CA MET A 38 -4.58 -7.49 -8.96
C MET A 38 -4.23 -8.83 -9.62
N SER A 39 -3.18 -8.89 -10.43
CA SER A 39 -2.74 -10.11 -11.12
C SER A 39 -1.73 -10.97 -10.34
N LEU A 40 -1.26 -10.53 -9.16
CA LEU A 40 -0.26 -11.27 -8.38
C LEU A 40 -0.66 -12.73 -8.13
N LYS A 41 -1.89 -12.95 -7.63
CA LYS A 41 -2.39 -14.29 -7.33
C LYS A 41 -2.71 -15.09 -8.58
N THR A 42 -3.39 -14.49 -9.55
CA THR A 42 -3.91 -15.19 -10.73
C THR A 42 -2.84 -15.49 -11.78
N LYS A 43 -1.87 -14.58 -11.97
CA LYS A 43 -0.83 -14.71 -13.00
C LYS A 43 0.48 -15.28 -12.47
N TYR A 44 0.83 -14.99 -11.22
CA TYR A 44 2.13 -15.38 -10.66
C TYR A 44 2.02 -16.35 -9.48
N GLY A 45 0.80 -16.66 -9.01
CA GLY A 45 0.58 -17.60 -7.91
C GLY A 45 1.04 -17.10 -6.54
N VAL A 46 1.38 -15.81 -6.42
CA VAL A 46 1.90 -15.23 -5.17
C VAL A 46 0.85 -14.36 -4.49
N ASP A 47 0.78 -14.45 -3.15
CA ASP A 47 -0.11 -13.61 -2.37
C ASP A 47 0.46 -12.20 -2.19
N PRO A 48 -0.38 -11.16 -2.32
CA PRO A 48 0.05 -9.79 -2.10
C PRO A 48 0.43 -9.56 -0.63
N GLN A 49 1.35 -8.64 -0.40
CA GLN A 49 1.83 -8.27 0.94
C GLN A 49 1.64 -6.76 1.16
N PRO A 50 1.81 -6.24 2.40
CA PRO A 50 1.71 -4.79 2.62
C PRO A 50 2.62 -3.97 1.71
N GLY A 51 3.81 -4.50 1.36
CA GLY A 51 4.74 -3.89 0.39
C GLY A 51 4.20 -3.79 -1.04
N SER A 52 3.22 -4.61 -1.42
CA SER A 52 2.55 -4.55 -2.73
C SER A 52 1.52 -3.40 -2.79
N TYR A 53 0.90 -3.05 -1.66
CA TYR A 53 -0.14 -2.03 -1.58
C TYR A 53 0.39 -0.64 -1.23
N ASN A 54 1.35 -0.57 -0.29
CA ASN A 54 1.83 0.69 0.28
C ASN A 54 2.30 1.71 -0.78
N PRO A 55 3.06 1.34 -1.83
CA PRO A 55 3.46 2.29 -2.87
C PRO A 55 2.28 2.93 -3.60
N ILE A 56 1.24 2.12 -3.90
CA ILE A 56 0.04 2.59 -4.59
C ILE A 56 -0.78 3.49 -3.67
N ILE A 57 -1.03 3.05 -2.44
CA ILE A 57 -1.74 3.84 -1.42
C ILE A 57 -1.04 5.18 -1.19
N HIS A 58 0.29 5.20 -1.13
CA HIS A 58 1.06 6.42 -0.93
C HIS A 58 0.80 7.46 -2.03
N ILE A 59 0.86 7.07 -3.30
CA ILE A 59 0.60 7.99 -4.41
C ILE A 59 -0.86 8.45 -4.39
N ARG A 60 -1.82 7.56 -4.13
CA ARG A 60 -3.24 7.96 -4.05
C ARG A 60 -3.52 8.90 -2.88
N CYS A 61 -2.82 8.76 -1.77
CA CYS A 61 -2.84 9.73 -0.68
C CYS A 61 -2.24 11.08 -1.09
N GLN A 62 -1.17 11.10 -1.90
CA GLN A 62 -0.59 12.36 -2.40
C GLN A 62 -1.55 13.09 -3.36
N GLU A 63 -2.28 12.33 -4.17
CA GLU A 63 -3.33 12.81 -5.09
C GLU A 63 -4.65 13.16 -4.38
N GLN A 64 -4.75 12.92 -3.05
CA GLN A 64 -5.98 13.04 -2.27
C GLN A 64 -7.16 12.23 -2.82
N ASN A 65 -6.88 11.12 -3.52
CA ASN A 65 -7.90 10.23 -4.04
C ASN A 65 -8.40 9.29 -2.94
N VAL A 66 -9.28 9.83 -2.08
CA VAL A 66 -9.79 9.13 -0.89
C VAL A 66 -10.54 7.85 -1.27
N SER A 67 -11.34 7.85 -2.34
CA SER A 67 -12.11 6.65 -2.76
C SER A 67 -11.18 5.47 -2.99
N GLN A 68 -10.14 5.67 -3.80
CA GLN A 68 -9.23 4.60 -4.17
C GLN A 68 -8.34 4.16 -2.99
N VAL A 69 -7.99 5.07 -2.09
CA VAL A 69 -7.29 4.72 -0.84
C VAL A 69 -8.14 3.78 0.03
N LEU A 70 -9.43 4.06 0.18
CA LEU A 70 -10.34 3.24 0.97
C LEU A 70 -10.64 1.90 0.28
N GLU A 71 -10.78 1.88 -1.04
CA GLU A 71 -10.93 0.66 -1.83
C GLU A 71 -9.71 -0.27 -1.66
N LEU A 72 -8.49 0.27 -1.77
CA LEU A 72 -7.25 -0.49 -1.59
C LEU A 72 -7.11 -1.00 -0.16
N LEU A 73 -7.44 -0.18 0.85
CA LEU A 73 -7.44 -0.61 2.25
C LEU A 73 -8.46 -1.73 2.50
N GLY A 74 -9.64 -1.62 1.90
CA GLY A 74 -10.67 -2.65 1.92
C GLY A 74 -10.20 -3.95 1.26
N ASP A 75 -9.61 -3.86 0.07
CA ASP A 75 -9.06 -5.02 -0.65
C ASP A 75 -7.95 -5.72 0.15
N MET A 76 -7.05 -4.97 0.80
CA MET A 76 -6.04 -5.53 1.72
C MET A 76 -6.72 -6.39 2.79
N THR A 77 -7.70 -5.83 3.50
CA THR A 77 -8.38 -6.55 4.58
C THR A 77 -9.17 -7.76 4.09
N LYS A 78 -9.86 -7.66 2.94
CA LYS A 78 -10.60 -8.77 2.32
C LYS A 78 -9.69 -9.94 1.93
N LYS A 79 -8.45 -9.64 1.50
CA LYS A 79 -7.44 -10.63 1.16
C LYS A 79 -6.60 -11.11 2.35
N GLY A 80 -6.97 -10.72 3.57
CA GLY A 80 -6.24 -11.09 4.79
C GLY A 80 -4.88 -10.39 4.94
N VAL A 81 -4.57 -9.40 4.10
CA VAL A 81 -3.34 -8.60 4.18
C VAL A 81 -3.51 -7.52 5.23
N LYS A 82 -2.82 -7.66 6.36
CA LYS A 82 -2.91 -6.70 7.46
C LYS A 82 -2.27 -5.36 7.08
N PRO A 83 -2.99 -4.23 7.16
CA PRO A 83 -2.39 -2.91 7.00
C PRO A 83 -1.29 -2.69 8.04
N SER A 84 -0.22 -2.00 7.62
CA SER A 84 0.95 -1.74 8.46
C SER A 84 0.88 -0.35 9.11
N THR A 85 1.79 -0.06 10.05
CA THR A 85 1.99 1.30 10.58
C THR A 85 2.16 2.33 9.47
N VAL A 86 2.91 1.99 8.43
CA VAL A 86 3.13 2.85 7.25
C VAL A 86 1.82 3.13 6.53
N THR A 87 0.99 2.10 6.33
CA THR A 87 -0.31 2.22 5.65
C THR A 87 -1.20 3.22 6.37
N TYR A 88 -1.44 3.03 7.67
CA TYR A 88 -2.32 3.92 8.43
C TYR A 88 -1.74 5.33 8.60
N SER A 89 -0.42 5.45 8.85
CA SER A 89 0.22 6.76 9.00
C SER A 89 0.11 7.59 7.72
N THR A 90 0.21 6.94 6.56
CA THR A 90 0.06 7.60 5.24
C THR A 90 -1.37 8.13 5.05
N ILE A 91 -2.38 7.33 5.40
CA ILE A 91 -3.80 7.70 5.29
C ILE A 91 -4.16 8.82 6.28
N ALA A 92 -3.69 8.73 7.52
CA ALA A 92 -3.95 9.77 8.52
C ALA A 92 -3.30 11.10 8.12
N ASN A 93 -2.05 11.08 7.61
CA ASN A 93 -1.38 12.27 7.09
C ASN A 93 -2.15 12.91 5.91
N MET A 94 -2.71 12.11 5.00
CA MET A 94 -3.58 12.61 3.94
C MET A 94 -4.77 13.39 4.53
N TYR A 95 -5.48 12.83 5.52
CA TYR A 95 -6.59 13.53 6.16
C TYR A 95 -6.17 14.79 6.91
N CYS A 96 -5.00 14.81 7.56
CA CYS A 96 -4.46 16.04 8.16
C CYS A 96 -4.21 17.13 7.10
N ARG A 97 -3.59 16.78 5.96
CA ARG A 97 -3.36 17.71 4.83
C ARG A 97 -4.66 18.25 4.24
N MET A 98 -5.74 17.46 4.29
CA MET A 98 -7.09 17.86 3.87
C MET A 98 -7.85 18.67 4.94
N LYS A 99 -7.23 18.97 6.10
CA LYS A 99 -7.86 19.57 7.28
C LYS A 99 -9.06 18.78 7.83
N GLN A 100 -9.10 17.46 7.57
CA GLN A 100 -10.16 16.55 8.04
C GLN A 100 -9.73 15.81 9.30
N LEU A 101 -9.44 16.56 10.38
CA LEU A 101 -8.84 16.01 11.60
C LEU A 101 -9.67 14.93 12.27
N ASN A 102 -11.01 15.06 12.26
CA ASN A 102 -11.91 14.03 12.77
C ASN A 102 -11.72 12.67 12.08
N LYS A 103 -11.38 12.65 10.79
CA LYS A 103 -11.11 11.40 10.06
C LYS A 103 -9.70 10.89 10.32
N ALA A 104 -8.71 11.78 10.42
CA ALA A 104 -7.36 11.42 10.83
C ALA A 104 -7.37 10.77 12.23
N GLU A 105 -8.17 11.29 13.17
CA GLU A 105 -8.29 10.75 14.52
C GLU A 105 -8.90 9.36 14.51
N LYS A 106 -9.95 9.14 13.72
CA LYS A 106 -10.55 7.82 13.54
C LYS A 106 -9.53 6.79 13.04
N ILE A 107 -8.65 7.17 12.12
CA ILE A 107 -7.56 6.28 11.66
C ILE A 107 -6.60 5.95 12.80
N ILE A 108 -6.20 6.93 13.62
CA ILE A 108 -5.33 6.71 14.78
C ILE A 108 -5.99 5.81 15.82
N GLN A 109 -7.29 5.99 16.07
CA GLN A 109 -8.05 5.12 16.98
C GLN A 109 -8.08 3.68 16.46
N VAL A 110 -8.23 3.48 15.14
CA VAL A 110 -8.14 2.14 14.52
C VAL A 110 -6.74 1.55 14.69
N MET A 111 -5.67 2.33 14.48
CA MET A 111 -4.30 1.86 14.74
C MET A 111 -4.14 1.37 16.19
N ARG A 112 -4.59 2.17 17.16
CA ARG A 112 -4.52 1.81 18.59
C ARG A 112 -5.29 0.54 18.91
N LYS A 113 -6.51 0.38 18.38
CA LYS A 113 -7.33 -0.85 18.54
C LYS A 113 -6.65 -2.10 17.96
N GLN A 114 -5.78 -1.92 16.97
CA GLN A 114 -4.98 -3.00 16.38
C GLN A 114 -3.60 -3.14 17.02
N ASN A 115 -3.33 -2.47 18.15
CA ASN A 115 -2.03 -2.44 18.83
C ASN A 115 -0.89 -1.89 17.96
N ILE A 116 -1.21 -1.05 16.97
CA ILE A 116 -0.26 -0.36 16.11
C ILE A 116 -0.01 1.04 16.68
N ARG A 117 1.26 1.37 16.97
CA ARG A 117 1.63 2.69 17.51
C ARG A 117 1.66 3.74 16.40
N PRO A 118 0.93 4.86 16.52
CA PRO A 118 1.07 6.00 15.62
C PRO A 118 2.48 6.59 15.73
N THR A 119 3.01 7.13 14.62
CA THR A 119 4.35 7.75 14.60
C THR A 119 4.33 9.12 15.26
N LEU A 120 5.48 9.55 15.81
CA LEU A 120 5.64 10.89 16.41
C LEU A 120 5.28 12.02 15.42
N VAL A 121 5.63 11.83 14.15
CA VAL A 121 5.28 12.76 13.06
C VAL A 121 3.78 12.95 12.96
N LEU A 122 2.99 11.88 13.09
CA LEU A 122 1.53 11.97 13.00
C LEU A 122 0.91 12.68 14.21
N TYR A 123 1.45 12.46 15.41
CA TYR A 123 1.04 13.19 16.61
C TYR A 123 1.32 14.69 16.50
N ASN A 124 2.54 15.06 16.09
CA ASN A 124 2.92 16.47 15.92
C ASN A 124 2.05 17.16 14.85
N LEU A 125 1.73 16.46 13.75
CA LEU A 125 0.83 16.96 12.72
C LEU A 125 -0.56 17.27 13.26
N MET A 126 -1.11 16.41 14.12
CA MET A 126 -2.41 16.66 14.74
C MET A 126 -2.37 17.86 15.67
N ILE A 127 -1.38 17.94 16.56
CA ILE A 127 -1.24 19.05 17.51
C ILE A 127 -1.10 20.39 16.76
N ASN A 128 -0.30 20.42 15.69
CA ASN A 128 -0.11 21.63 14.87
C ASN A 128 -1.31 21.96 13.95
N SER A 129 -2.30 21.06 13.84
CA SER A 129 -3.49 21.31 13.02
C SER A 129 -4.69 21.81 13.84
N PHE A 130 -4.62 21.73 15.17
CA PHE A 130 -5.54 22.41 16.09
C PHE A 130 -5.13 23.87 16.25
#